data_AF-A0A1J8PL23-F1
#
_entry.id   AF-A0A1J8PL23-F1
#
_cell.length_a   1.000
_cell.length_b   1.000
_cell.length_c   1.000
_cell.angle_alpha   90.00
_cell.angle_beta   90.00
_cell.angle_gamma   90.00
#
_symmetry.space_group_name_H-M   'P 1'
#
loop_
_entity.id
_entity.type
_entity.pdbx_description
1 polymer ?
#
loop_
_entity_poly.entity_id
_entity_poly.type
_entity_poly.pdbx_seq_one_letter_code
_entity_poly.pdbx_strand_id
1 'polypeptide(L)'
;MVIHSFFTEVLRIGTPNYTPTENDVLRAQAKTAGITETQFNMGQISIHIFDMGGQRLEHKKWIHCFESVASIIFCTALSEYDQVLPEKKNRNRVVQSLILFESVINSRWFLRTSFILLLNKIDVFKNKLSKSPMENYFPEYTGGADSNKAAKYILWKFMQANRARLSVYPHLTQATDTLNAGIVFGAVKETISQNAIKDLRIL
;
A
#
# COMPACT_ATOMS: atom_id res chain seq x y z
N MET A 1 14.11 10.02 1.90
CA MET A 1 14.26 9.88 0.43
C MET A 1 13.52 10.98 -0.32
N VAL A 2 12.26 11.28 0.01
CA VAL A 2 11.52 12.43 -0.56
C VAL A 2 12.26 13.76 -0.36
N ILE A 3 12.67 14.06 0.89
CA ILE A 3 13.43 15.26 1.22
C ILE A 3 14.76 15.34 0.44
N HIS A 4 15.47 14.21 0.31
CA HIS A 4 16.73 14.15 -0.43
C HIS A 4 16.54 14.49 -1.91
N SER A 5 15.48 13.98 -2.53
CA SER A 5 15.14 14.30 -3.93
C SER A 5 14.88 15.79 -4.16
N PHE A 6 14.17 16.45 -3.24
CA PHE A 6 13.91 17.88 -3.36
C PHE A 6 15.18 18.71 -3.13
N PHE A 7 16.10 18.27 -2.25
CA PHE A 7 17.38 18.93 -2.06
C PHE A 7 18.31 18.82 -3.28
N THR A 8 18.31 17.69 -3.99
CA THR A 8 19.08 17.55 -5.24
C THR A 8 18.61 18.53 -6.30
N GLU A 9 17.31 18.82 -6.34
CA GLU A 9 16.67 19.70 -7.32
C GLU A 9 16.45 21.13 -6.80
N VAL A 10 17.07 21.51 -5.68
CA VAL A 10 16.79 22.76 -4.97
C VAL A 10 16.97 24.00 -5.85
N LEU A 11 17.96 23.98 -6.75
CA LEU A 11 18.22 25.08 -7.67
C LEU A 11 17.12 25.23 -8.71
N ARG A 12 16.57 24.12 -9.21
CA ARG A 12 15.44 24.13 -10.15
C ARG A 12 14.16 24.62 -9.46
N ILE A 13 13.89 24.08 -8.27
CA ILE A 13 12.68 24.37 -7.48
C ILE A 13 12.68 25.81 -6.95
N GLY A 14 13.85 26.37 -6.65
CA GLY A 14 14.01 27.73 -6.13
C GLY A 14 13.91 28.85 -7.18
N THR A 15 13.68 28.53 -8.46
CA THR A 15 13.58 29.55 -9.51
C THR A 15 12.27 30.36 -9.39
N PRO A 16 12.27 31.68 -9.70
CA PRO A 16 11.07 32.53 -9.55
C PRO A 16 9.85 32.07 -10.36
N ASN A 17 10.08 31.35 -11.47
CA ASN A 17 9.06 30.85 -12.38
C ASN A 17 8.92 29.32 -12.31
N TYR A 18 9.29 28.72 -11.18
CA TYR A 18 9.20 27.27 -11.00
C TYR A 18 7.76 26.77 -11.20
N THR A 19 7.62 25.82 -12.12
CA THR A 19 6.37 25.06 -12.32
C THR A 19 6.65 23.60 -11.95
N PRO A 20 5.89 23.00 -11.02
CA PRO A 20 6.08 21.61 -10.63
C PRO A 20 5.92 20.65 -11.80
N THR A 21 6.84 19.70 -11.92
CA THR A 21 6.68 18.56 -12.82
C THR A 21 5.76 17.50 -12.20
N GLU A 22 5.25 16.57 -13.00
CA GLU A 22 4.48 15.44 -12.48
C GLU A 22 5.25 14.65 -11.40
N ASN A 23 6.56 14.48 -11.58
CA ASN A 23 7.40 13.80 -10.60
C ASN A 23 7.55 14.61 -9.29
N ASP A 24 7.52 15.95 -9.35
CA ASP A 24 7.51 16.79 -8.15
C ASP A 24 6.20 16.63 -7.38
N VAL A 25 5.07 16.61 -8.11
CA VAL A 25 3.74 16.39 -7.54
C VAL A 25 3.63 15.00 -6.91
N LEU A 26 4.09 13.95 -7.60
CA LEU A 26 4.08 12.57 -7.09
C LEU A 26 4.95 12.37 -5.85
N ARG A 27 5.99 13.19 -5.67
CA ARG A 27 6.89 13.13 -4.50
C ARG A 27 6.44 14.03 -3.36
N ALA A 28 5.61 15.03 -3.63
CA ALA A 28 5.10 15.93 -2.60
C ALA A 28 4.28 15.14 -1.55
N GLN A 29 4.57 15.39 -0.28
CA GLN A 29 3.81 14.77 0.82
C GLN A 29 2.87 15.80 1.43
N ALA A 30 1.58 15.66 1.16
CA ALA A 30 0.52 16.32 1.91
C ALA A 30 -0.16 15.28 2.82
N LYS A 31 -0.44 15.65 4.06
CA LYS A 31 -1.24 14.80 4.94
C LYS A 31 -2.70 14.87 4.49
N THR A 32 -3.25 13.77 3.98
CA THR A 32 -4.69 13.62 3.80
C THR A 32 -5.36 13.45 5.17
N ALA A 33 -6.45 14.19 5.39
CA ALA A 33 -7.33 14.06 6.54
C ALA A 33 -8.76 13.86 6.02
N GLY A 34 -9.52 12.98 6.67
CA GLY A 34 -10.85 12.59 6.18
C GLY A 34 -10.81 11.54 5.07
N ILE A 35 -11.95 11.45 4.37
CA ILE A 35 -12.17 10.55 3.24
C ILE A 35 -12.23 11.44 1.99
N THR A 36 -11.42 11.13 0.99
CA THR A 36 -11.46 11.81 -0.32
C THR A 36 -11.96 10.84 -1.38
N GLU A 37 -12.87 11.32 -2.21
CA GLU A 37 -13.51 10.52 -3.25
C GLU A 37 -13.03 10.94 -4.64
N THR A 38 -12.83 9.98 -5.52
CA THR A 38 -12.48 10.23 -6.92
C THR A 38 -13.24 9.25 -7.80
N GLN A 39 -13.93 9.78 -8.80
CA GLN A 39 -14.65 8.99 -9.79
C GLN A 39 -14.06 9.20 -11.17
N PHE A 40 -13.86 8.11 -11.89
CA PHE A 40 -13.42 8.15 -13.28
C PHE A 40 -13.85 6.88 -14.01
N ASN A 41 -13.89 6.96 -15.34
CA ASN A 41 -14.21 5.81 -16.18
C ASN A 41 -12.93 5.18 -16.72
N MET A 42 -12.84 3.85 -16.64
CA MET A 42 -11.79 3.06 -17.28
C MET A 42 -12.40 2.15 -18.34
N GLY A 43 -12.45 2.63 -19.57
CA GLY A 43 -13.20 1.97 -20.64
C GLY A 43 -14.70 2.02 -20.34
N GLN A 44 -15.34 0.84 -20.25
CA GLN A 44 -16.77 0.72 -19.90
C GLN A 44 -17.02 0.58 -18.39
N ILE A 45 -15.98 0.52 -17.56
CA ILE A 45 -16.09 0.34 -16.11
C ILE A 45 -16.02 1.71 -15.44
N SER A 46 -17.03 2.06 -14.65
CA SER A 46 -16.97 3.24 -13.77
C SER A 46 -16.30 2.87 -12.45
N ILE A 47 -15.29 3.63 -12.04
CA ILE A 47 -14.51 3.39 -10.84
C ILE A 47 -14.72 4.55 -9.87
N HIS A 48 -15.11 4.21 -8.64
CA HIS A 48 -15.23 5.13 -7.52
C HIS A 48 -14.23 4.73 -6.45
N ILE A 49 -13.19 5.55 -6.27
CA ILE A 49 -12.15 5.35 -5.27
C ILE A 49 -12.47 6.20 -4.05
N PHE A 50 -12.37 5.57 -2.89
CA PHE A 50 -12.37 6.22 -1.58
C PHE A 50 -10.96 6.11 -1.00
N ASP A 51 -10.23 7.23 -0.94
CA ASP A 51 -8.97 7.31 -0.22
C ASP A 51 -9.26 7.69 1.23
N MET A 52 -8.94 6.76 2.12
CA MET A 52 -9.16 6.90 3.55
C MET A 52 -7.85 7.30 4.21
N GLY A 53 -7.78 8.51 4.77
CA GLY A 53 -6.56 9.02 5.39
C GLY A 53 -5.91 8.00 6.34
N GLY A 54 -4.62 7.72 6.14
CA GLY A 54 -3.87 6.68 6.85
C GLY A 54 -3.55 6.98 8.32
N GLN A 55 -4.19 7.98 8.92
CA GLN A 55 -3.99 8.32 10.33
C GLN A 55 -4.89 7.47 11.22
N ARG A 56 -4.34 7.01 12.35
CA ARG A 56 -5.04 6.12 13.29
C ARG A 56 -6.36 6.69 13.82
N LEU A 57 -6.49 8.02 13.90
CA LEU A 57 -7.74 8.70 14.32
C LEU A 57 -8.86 8.57 13.28
N GLU A 58 -8.51 8.37 12.01
CA GLU A 58 -9.46 8.26 10.89
C GLU A 58 -10.00 6.83 10.72
N HIS A 59 -9.35 5.81 11.32
CA HIS A 59 -9.77 4.41 11.20
C HIS A 59 -11.19 4.15 11.71
N LYS A 60 -11.67 4.97 12.66
CA LYS A 60 -13.05 4.90 13.15
C LYS A 60 -14.08 5.33 12.11
N LYS A 61 -13.68 6.16 11.14
CA LYS A 61 -14.55 6.69 10.07
C LYS A 61 -14.66 5.74 8.88
N TRP A 62 -13.77 4.74 8.78
CA TRP A 62 -13.75 3.79 7.67
C TRP A 62 -15.07 3.04 7.52
N ILE A 63 -15.80 2.82 8.63
CA ILE A 63 -17.11 2.15 8.61
C ILE A 63 -18.13 2.81 7.69
N HIS A 64 -18.02 4.12 7.43
CA HIS A 64 -18.90 4.84 6.52
C HIS A 64 -18.69 4.48 5.04
N CYS A 65 -17.57 3.83 4.71
CA CYS A 65 -17.26 3.37 3.36
C CYS A 65 -17.47 1.86 3.17
N PHE A 66 -18.04 1.14 4.15
CA PHE A 66 -18.00 -0.33 4.20
C PHE A 66 -19.20 -1.05 3.56
N GLU A 67 -20.03 -0.35 2.78
CA GLU A 67 -21.11 -0.99 2.05
C GLU A 67 -20.73 -1.23 0.58
N SER A 68 -20.83 -2.48 0.13
CA SER A 68 -20.65 -2.91 -1.27
C SER A 68 -19.29 -2.58 -1.93
N VAL A 69 -18.20 -2.63 -1.16
CA VAL A 69 -16.84 -2.45 -1.70
C VAL A 69 -16.43 -3.68 -2.53
N ALA A 70 -16.16 -3.47 -3.82
CA ALA A 70 -15.72 -4.53 -4.74
C ALA A 70 -14.31 -5.05 -4.41
N SER A 71 -13.38 -4.16 -4.06
CA SER A 71 -12.00 -4.51 -3.72
C SER A 71 -11.39 -3.50 -2.75
N ILE A 72 -10.49 -3.96 -1.89
CA ILE A 72 -9.66 -3.11 -1.03
C ILE A 72 -8.25 -3.06 -1.60
N ILE A 73 -7.70 -1.86 -1.73
CA ILE A 73 -6.27 -1.66 -2.00
C ILE A 73 -5.59 -1.37 -0.66
N PHE A 74 -4.82 -2.33 -0.16
CA PHE A 74 -4.05 -2.16 1.06
C PHE A 74 -2.59 -1.87 0.72
N CYS A 75 -2.08 -0.70 1.10
CA CYS A 75 -0.71 -0.29 0.81
C CYS A 75 0.15 -0.32 2.08
N THR A 76 1.30 -0.96 2.00
CA THR A 76 2.30 -0.99 3.07
C THR A 76 3.68 -0.70 2.52
N ALA A 77 4.49 0.06 3.24
CA ALA A 77 5.84 0.40 2.83
C ALA A 77 6.84 -0.63 3.36
N LEU A 78 7.42 -1.43 2.45
CA LEU A 78 8.46 -2.41 2.80
C LEU A 78 9.64 -1.75 3.51
N SER A 79 10.03 -0.56 3.07
CA SER A 79 11.18 0.19 3.57
C SER A 79 11.11 0.61 5.04
N GLU A 80 9.98 0.40 5.71
CA GLU A 80 9.75 0.78 7.10
C GLU A 80 10.01 -0.35 8.10
N TYR A 81 10.59 -1.47 7.63
CA TYR A 81 10.92 -2.64 8.46
C TYR A 81 11.87 -2.36 9.63
N ASP A 82 12.64 -1.28 9.54
CA ASP A 82 13.59 -0.81 10.57
C ASP A 82 13.13 0.49 11.24
N GLN A 83 11.88 0.91 11.01
CA GLN A 83 11.33 2.15 11.54
C GLN A 83 10.31 1.89 12.63
N VAL A 84 10.24 2.84 13.56
CA VAL A 84 9.26 2.85 14.65
C VAL A 84 8.21 3.95 14.43
N LEU A 85 7.05 3.80 15.05
CA LEU A 85 6.00 4.82 15.00
C LEU A 85 6.48 6.11 15.69
N PRO A 86 6.22 7.30 15.12
CA PRO A 86 6.57 8.57 15.75
C PRO A 86 5.98 8.71 17.16
N GLU A 87 4.75 8.23 17.36
CA GLU A 87 4.02 8.35 18.62
C GLU A 87 4.39 7.24 19.62
N LYS A 88 4.99 6.14 19.16
CA LYS A 88 5.33 4.96 19.98
C LYS A 88 6.65 4.34 19.53
N LYS A 89 7.75 4.78 20.14
CA LYS A 89 9.12 4.35 19.80
C LYS A 89 9.39 2.84 19.93
N ASN A 90 8.55 2.08 20.63
CA ASN A 90 8.72 0.63 20.78
C ASN A 90 7.91 -0.20 19.78
N ARG A 91 7.24 0.43 18.80
CA ARG A 91 6.42 -0.29 17.81
C ARG A 91 6.98 -0.13 16.41
N ASN A 92 7.42 -1.24 15.84
CA ASN A 92 7.83 -1.34 14.46
C ASN A 92 6.66 -1.02 13.50
N ARG A 93 6.91 -0.25 12.44
CA ARG A 93 5.89 0.20 11.50
C ARG A 93 5.31 -0.91 10.64
N VAL A 94 6.15 -1.84 10.14
CA VAL A 94 5.68 -2.99 9.36
C VAL A 94 4.82 -3.91 10.23
N VAL A 95 5.20 -4.15 11.48
CA VAL A 95 4.38 -4.90 12.44
C VAL A 95 3.04 -4.20 12.70
N GLN A 96 3.04 -2.87 12.86
CA GLN A 96 1.79 -2.12 13.02
C GLN A 96 0.89 -2.19 11.77
N SER A 97 1.49 -2.15 10.58
CA SER A 97 0.79 -2.33 9.31
C SER A 97 0.18 -3.74 9.20
N LEU A 98 0.90 -4.76 9.65
CA LEU A 98 0.41 -6.15 9.71
C LEU A 98 -0.80 -6.29 10.64
N ILE A 99 -0.76 -5.68 11.83
CA ILE A 99 -1.90 -5.67 12.76
C ILE A 99 -3.12 -4.99 12.14
N LEU A 100 -2.91 -3.88 11.43
CA LEU A 100 -3.99 -3.18 10.73
C LEU A 100 -4.57 -4.07 9.63
N PHE A 101 -3.73 -4.64 8.78
CA PHE A 101 -4.15 -5.56 7.74
C PHE A 101 -4.96 -6.72 8.29
N GLU A 102 -4.49 -7.36 9.36
CA GLU A 102 -5.19 -8.46 10.03
C GLU A 102 -6.60 -8.05 10.49
N SER A 103 -6.75 -6.83 11.03
CA SER A 103 -8.06 -6.32 11.47
C SER A 103 -9.03 -6.05 10.31
N VAL A 104 -8.49 -5.64 9.15
CA VAL A 104 -9.28 -5.34 7.95
C VAL A 104 -9.65 -6.64 7.23
N ILE A 105 -8.67 -7.48 6.88
CA ILE A 105 -8.91 -8.68 6.07
C ILE A 105 -9.81 -9.71 6.76
N ASN A 106 -9.84 -9.74 8.09
CA ASN A 106 -10.70 -10.64 8.85
C ASN A 106 -12.02 -9.97 9.30
N SER A 107 -12.30 -8.75 8.84
CA SER A 107 -13.55 -8.05 9.17
C SER A 107 -14.74 -8.71 8.48
N ARG A 108 -15.83 -8.88 9.23
CA ARG A 108 -17.12 -9.39 8.69
C ARG A 108 -17.68 -8.55 7.54
N TRP A 109 -17.31 -7.28 7.45
CA TRP A 109 -17.75 -6.37 6.39
C TRP A 109 -17.14 -6.73 5.03
N PHE A 110 -16.04 -7.48 4.99
CA PHE A 110 -15.26 -7.73 3.77
C PHE A 110 -15.18 -9.19 3.35
N LEU A 111 -16.08 -10.04 3.86
CA LEU A 111 -16.07 -11.48 3.59
C LEU A 111 -16.19 -11.85 2.10
N ARG A 112 -16.67 -10.93 1.25
CA ARG A 112 -16.79 -11.11 -0.21
C ARG A 112 -15.89 -10.15 -0.99
N THR A 113 -15.04 -9.40 -0.30
CA THR A 113 -14.17 -8.39 -0.91
C THR A 113 -12.80 -9.00 -1.19
N SER A 114 -12.24 -8.71 -2.35
CA SER A 114 -10.85 -9.04 -2.70
C SER A 114 -9.88 -8.00 -2.15
N PHE A 115 -8.63 -8.40 -1.96
CA PHE A 115 -7.57 -7.53 -1.49
C PHE A 115 -6.46 -7.41 -2.52
N ILE A 116 -6.11 -6.19 -2.90
CA ILE A 116 -4.90 -5.88 -3.66
C ILE A 116 -3.89 -5.38 -2.64
N LEU A 117 -2.84 -6.17 -2.38
CA LEU A 117 -1.80 -5.84 -1.40
C LEU A 117 -0.60 -5.21 -2.10
N LEU A 118 -0.40 -3.91 -1.90
CA LEU A 118 0.73 -3.17 -2.46
C LEU A 118 1.87 -3.13 -1.44
N LEU A 119 2.92 -3.88 -1.73
CA LEU A 119 4.19 -3.86 -1.03
C LEU A 119 5.09 -2.77 -1.65
N ASN A 120 4.90 -1.54 -1.20
CA ASN A 120 5.44 -0.33 -1.80
C ASN A 120 6.84 0.03 -1.28
N LYS A 121 7.48 1.01 -1.92
CA LYS A 121 8.84 1.51 -1.62
C LYS A 121 9.92 0.42 -1.74
N ILE A 122 9.77 -0.46 -2.73
CA ILE A 122 10.71 -1.56 -3.00
C ILE A 122 12.13 -1.04 -3.34
N ASP A 123 12.21 0.11 -3.99
CA ASP A 123 13.44 0.85 -4.28
C ASP A 123 14.20 1.23 -3.01
N VAL A 124 13.51 1.85 -2.05
CA VAL A 124 14.09 2.26 -0.78
C VAL A 124 14.45 1.03 0.06
N PHE A 125 13.59 0.01 0.03
CA PHE A 125 13.80 -1.25 0.73
C PHE A 125 15.10 -1.94 0.28
N LYS A 126 15.29 -2.13 -1.03
CA LYS A 126 16.49 -2.72 -1.64
C LYS A 126 17.77 -2.02 -1.18
N ASN A 127 17.77 -0.69 -1.21
CA ASN A 127 18.93 0.12 -0.84
C ASN A 127 19.27 0.08 0.65
N LYS A 128 18.31 -0.28 1.52
CA LYS A 128 18.49 -0.27 2.98
C LYS A 128 18.96 -1.60 3.54
N LEU A 129 18.60 -2.73 2.92
CA LEU A 129 18.88 -4.07 3.48
C LEU A 129 20.37 -4.32 3.76
N SER A 130 21.28 -3.76 2.97
CA SER A 130 22.72 -3.86 3.20
C SER A 130 23.24 -3.01 4.36
N LYS A 131 22.52 -1.95 4.74
CA LYS A 131 22.91 -0.98 5.77
C LYS A 131 22.22 -1.24 7.11
N SER A 132 21.01 -1.79 7.06
CA SER A 132 20.16 -2.08 8.20
C SER A 132 19.65 -3.51 8.03
N PRO A 133 20.38 -4.53 8.53
CA PRO A 133 19.98 -5.93 8.37
C PRO A 133 18.58 -6.18 8.92
N MET A 134 17.75 -6.88 8.15
CA MET A 134 16.35 -7.12 8.51
C MET A 134 16.22 -8.03 9.74
N GLU A 135 17.19 -8.92 9.94
CA GLU A 135 17.31 -9.86 11.07
C GLU A 135 17.28 -9.14 12.42
N ASN A 136 17.78 -7.90 12.49
CA ASN A 136 17.77 -7.09 13.71
C ASN A 136 16.36 -6.69 14.15
N TYR A 137 15.38 -6.71 13.23
CA TYR A 137 14.00 -6.30 13.47
C TYR A 137 13.02 -7.47 13.35
N PHE A 138 13.39 -8.49 12.58
CA PHE A 138 12.65 -9.73 12.38
C PHE A 138 13.58 -10.92 12.61
N PRO A 139 13.77 -11.37 13.87
CA PRO A 139 14.75 -12.41 14.21
C PRO A 139 14.51 -13.77 13.55
N GLU A 140 13.27 -14.05 13.13
CA GLU A 140 12.93 -15.29 12.40
C GLU A 140 13.33 -15.25 10.91
N TYR A 141 13.71 -14.09 10.39
CA TYR A 141 14.19 -13.95 9.03
C TYR A 141 15.66 -14.38 8.95
N THR A 142 15.98 -15.20 7.95
CA THR A 142 17.34 -15.75 7.76
C THR A 142 17.84 -15.58 6.31
N GLY A 143 17.17 -14.73 5.52
CA GLY A 143 17.45 -14.58 4.10
C GLY A 143 18.60 -13.63 3.75
N GLY A 144 19.22 -12.96 4.73
CA GLY A 144 20.29 -11.99 4.50
C GLY A 144 19.80 -10.72 3.80
N ALA A 145 20.72 -10.00 3.16
CA ALA A 145 20.43 -8.78 2.41
C ALA A 145 19.71 -9.01 1.05
N ASP A 146 19.23 -10.23 0.77
CA ASP A 146 18.50 -10.54 -0.45
C ASP A 146 17.09 -9.92 -0.43
N SER A 147 16.90 -8.90 -1.27
CA SER A 147 15.63 -8.16 -1.33
C SER A 147 14.41 -9.00 -1.73
N ASN A 148 14.59 -10.05 -2.53
CA ASN A 148 13.50 -10.92 -2.94
C ASN A 148 13.10 -11.83 -1.79
N LYS A 149 14.07 -12.40 -1.06
CA LYS A 149 13.79 -13.22 0.14
C LYS A 149 13.15 -12.38 1.23
N ALA A 150 13.66 -11.17 1.47
CA ALA A 150 13.12 -10.26 2.47
C ALA A 150 11.67 -9.82 2.13
N ALA A 151 11.41 -9.46 0.87
CA ALA A 151 10.06 -9.13 0.42
C ALA A 151 9.10 -10.33 0.52
N LYS A 152 9.54 -11.53 0.14
CA LYS A 152 8.75 -12.77 0.30
C LYS A 152 8.46 -13.09 1.76
N TYR A 153 9.39 -12.85 2.67
CA TYR A 153 9.17 -13.04 4.10
C TYR A 153 8.09 -12.08 4.63
N ILE A 154 8.16 -10.79 4.27
CA ILE A 154 7.12 -9.82 4.66
C ILE A 154 5.78 -10.23 4.06
N LEU A 155 5.74 -10.55 2.77
CA LEU A 155 4.52 -11.03 2.11
C LEU A 155 3.93 -12.24 2.84
N TRP A 156 4.77 -13.23 3.19
CA TRP A 156 4.35 -14.41 3.93
C TRP A 156 3.70 -14.03 5.27
N LYS A 157 4.27 -13.10 6.04
CA LYS A 157 3.65 -12.60 7.28
C LYS A 157 2.25 -12.03 7.02
N PHE A 158 2.06 -11.25 5.96
CA PHE A 158 0.74 -10.73 5.57
C PHE A 158 -0.24 -11.86 5.17
N MET A 159 0.21 -12.86 4.42
CA MET A 159 -0.63 -14.00 4.06
C MET A 159 -1.06 -14.82 5.29
N GLN A 160 -0.19 -14.98 6.29
CA GLN A 160 -0.52 -15.66 7.54
C GLN A 160 -1.61 -14.95 8.35
N ALA A 161 -1.78 -13.63 8.18
CA ALA A 161 -2.85 -12.87 8.82
C ALA A 161 -4.24 -13.09 8.18
N ASN A 162 -4.30 -13.67 6.97
CA ASN A 162 -5.53 -13.93 6.23
C ASN A 162 -6.24 -15.21 6.70
N ARG A 163 -6.89 -15.16 7.88
CA ARG A 163 -7.65 -16.30 8.42
C ARG A 163 -8.98 -16.50 7.70
N ALA A 164 -9.55 -15.42 7.17
CA ALA A 164 -10.78 -15.44 6.37
C ALA A 164 -10.60 -16.11 4.99
N ARG A 165 -9.36 -16.43 4.59
CA ARG A 165 -9.01 -17.07 3.31
C ARG A 165 -9.54 -16.29 2.09
N LEU A 166 -9.54 -14.96 2.19
CA LEU A 166 -9.95 -14.08 1.09
C LEU A 166 -8.91 -14.08 -0.03
N SER A 167 -9.33 -13.76 -1.24
CA SER A 167 -8.43 -13.59 -2.38
C SER A 167 -7.53 -12.36 -2.16
N VAL A 168 -6.21 -12.57 -2.11
CA VAL A 168 -5.21 -11.50 -1.98
C VAL A 168 -4.27 -11.51 -3.19
N TYR A 169 -4.13 -10.37 -3.84
CA TYR A 169 -3.28 -10.14 -5.01
C TYR A 169 -2.10 -9.25 -4.61
N PRO A 170 -0.93 -9.83 -4.30
CA PRO A 170 0.23 -9.06 -3.88
C PRO A 170 1.01 -8.50 -5.06
N HIS A 171 1.39 -7.23 -4.97
CA HIS A 171 2.24 -6.55 -5.95
C HIS A 171 3.37 -5.79 -5.24
N LEU A 172 4.60 -5.94 -5.76
CA LEU A 172 5.72 -5.09 -5.38
C LEU A 172 5.64 -3.81 -6.20
N THR A 173 5.59 -2.65 -5.53
CA THR A 173 5.39 -1.37 -6.22
C THR A 173 6.38 -0.30 -5.76
N GLN A 174 6.53 0.71 -6.61
CA GLN A 174 7.22 1.94 -6.32
C GLN A 174 6.30 3.10 -6.73
N ALA A 175 5.71 3.80 -5.75
CA ALA A 175 4.68 4.81 -6.04
C ALA A 175 5.07 5.92 -7.05
N THR A 176 6.35 6.18 -7.28
CA THR A 176 6.82 7.16 -8.29
C THR A 176 6.84 6.63 -9.71
N ASP A 177 6.67 5.32 -9.91
CA ASP A 177 6.64 4.70 -11.22
C ASP A 177 5.18 4.56 -11.67
N THR A 178 4.83 5.33 -12.71
CA THR A 178 3.50 5.41 -13.30
C THR A 178 3.02 4.08 -13.90
N LEU A 179 3.94 3.14 -14.16
CA LEU A 179 3.59 1.77 -14.55
C LEU A 179 2.85 1.02 -13.43
N ASN A 180 3.04 1.40 -12.16
CA ASN A 180 2.34 0.77 -11.03
C ASN A 180 0.84 1.10 -11.00
N ALA A 181 0.42 2.24 -11.55
CA ALA A 181 -1.00 2.53 -11.70
C ALA A 181 -1.64 1.50 -12.64
N GLY A 182 -0.96 1.15 -13.75
CA GLY A 182 -1.39 0.10 -14.67
C GLY A 182 -1.53 -1.27 -13.98
N ILE A 183 -0.62 -1.61 -13.06
CA ILE A 183 -0.70 -2.86 -12.27
C ILE A 183 -1.93 -2.85 -11.37
N VAL A 184 -2.15 -1.76 -10.62
CA VAL A 184 -3.33 -1.62 -9.75
C VAL A 184 -4.62 -1.69 -10.58
N PHE A 185 -4.67 -1.01 -11.72
CA PHE A 185 -5.83 -1.04 -12.62
C PHE A 185 -6.07 -2.41 -13.25
N GLY A 186 -5.00 -3.13 -13.63
CA GLY A 186 -5.07 -4.50 -14.10
C GLY A 186 -5.65 -5.43 -13.03
N ALA A 187 -5.14 -5.33 -11.79
CA ALA A 187 -5.61 -6.14 -10.66
C ALA A 187 -7.08 -5.84 -10.29
N VAL A 188 -7.50 -4.57 -10.38
CA VAL A 188 -8.91 -4.18 -10.19
C VAL A 188 -9.79 -4.78 -11.28
N LYS A 189 -9.38 -4.70 -12.57
CA LYS A 189 -10.13 -5.33 -13.67
C LYS A 189 -10.27 -6.83 -13.49
N GLU A 190 -9.17 -7.52 -13.19
CA GLU A 190 -9.16 -8.97 -12.99
C GLU A 190 -10.09 -9.37 -11.84
N THR A 191 -10.02 -8.62 -10.73
CA THR A 191 -10.90 -8.81 -9.59
C THR A 191 -12.38 -8.68 -9.97
N ILE A 192 -12.74 -7.61 -10.69
CA ILE A 192 -14.13 -7.38 -11.13
C ILE A 192 -14.58 -8.54 -12.02
N SER A 193 -13.76 -8.96 -12.98
CA SER A 193 -14.06 -10.10 -13.84
C SER A 193 -14.24 -11.40 -13.06
N GLN A 194 -13.37 -11.68 -12.08
CA GLN A 194 -13.49 -12.89 -11.26
C GLN A 194 -14.73 -12.89 -10.38
N ASN A 195 -15.10 -11.74 -9.81
CA ASN A 195 -16.32 -11.62 -9.02
C ASN A 195 -17.57 -11.83 -9.89
N ALA A 196 -17.61 -11.26 -11.10
CA ALA A 196 -18.69 -11.51 -12.06
C ALA A 196 -18.82 -13.01 -12.42
N ILE A 197 -17.70 -13.72 -12.58
CA ILE A 197 -17.70 -15.18 -12.84
C ILE A 197 -18.19 -15.97 -11.62
N LYS A 198 -17.83 -15.56 -10.39
CA LYS A 198 -18.32 -16.21 -9.17
C LYS A 198 -19.83 -16.05 -9.03
N ASP A 199 -20.38 -14.88 -9.33
CA ASP A 199 -21.82 -14.64 -9.27
C ASP A 199 -22.58 -15.47 -10.32
N LEU A 200 -22.02 -15.65 -11.52
CA LEU A 200 -22.57 -16.52 -12.56
C LEU A 200 -22.55 -18.02 -12.21
N ARG A 201 -21.65 -18.47 -11.34
CA ARG A 201 -21.56 -19.88 -10.89
C ARG A 201 -22.50 -20.22 -9.73
N ILE A 202 -23.15 -19.23 -9.15
CA ILE A 202 -24.10 -19.38 -8.04
C ILE A 202 -25.56 -19.44 -8.57
N LEU A 203 -25.76 -19.11 -9.85
CA LEU A 203 -26.98 -19.39 -10.64
C LEU A 203 -26.90 -20.76 -11.31
#